data_AF-A0A9X3ELW9-F1
#
_entry.id   AF-A0A9X3ELW9-F1
#
_cell.length_a   1.000
_cell.length_b   1.000
_cell.length_c   1.000
_cell.angle_alpha   90.00
_cell.angle_beta   90.00
_cell.angle_gamma   90.00
#
_symmetry.space_group_name_H-M   'P 1'
#
loop_
_entity.id
_entity.type
_entity.pdbx_description
1 polymer ?
#
loop_
_entity_poly.entity_id
_entity_poly.type
_entity_poly.pdbx_seq_one_letter_code
_entity_poly.pdbx_strand_id
1 'polypeptide(L)'
;MPVGPQAGAAILDAIPPADTTTIAGGTPSTDGILAAVSALDGLEGDEPKFIIFITDGAANCDPDNARLFDDYDDRLATTVADARAAGYQTHVVGIDISNALTPVLQDGNPDGINPYEKLNELAEIAGTARPGDEKFYNATNEQELQAALMAITGVVVSCEIGLGKPVPDHFYIQRVEIGEEPDPQEYDGQDTQVGDCSSESGWQYTSPARDAILLCGAACEHYKATGLIEIEYGCFIP
;
A
#
# COMPACT_ATOMS: atom_id res chain seq x y z
N MET A 1 -2.85 -6.27 -10.42
CA MET A 1 -3.98 -6.93 -9.73
C MET A 1 -4.87 -5.85 -9.15
N PRO A 2 -6.20 -5.98 -9.19
CA PRO A 2 -7.08 -5.12 -8.41
C PRO A 2 -6.69 -5.27 -6.93
N VAL A 3 -6.42 -4.15 -6.26
CA VAL A 3 -6.09 -4.10 -4.84
C VAL A 3 -7.30 -3.54 -4.09
N GLY A 4 -7.76 -4.30 -3.11
CA GLY A 4 -8.80 -3.92 -2.16
C GLY A 4 -8.42 -4.47 -0.79
N PRO A 5 -9.09 -4.07 0.29
CA PRO A 5 -8.88 -4.72 1.58
C PRO A 5 -9.28 -6.19 1.43
N GLN A 6 -8.47 -7.08 2.01
CA GLN A 6 -8.39 -8.53 1.73
C GLN A 6 -7.54 -8.98 0.52
N ALA A 7 -7.01 -8.07 -0.31
CA ALA A 7 -6.08 -8.46 -1.37
C ALA A 7 -4.74 -9.00 -0.84
N GLY A 8 -4.42 -8.80 0.45
CA GLY A 8 -3.18 -9.31 1.07
C GLY A 8 -3.02 -10.83 0.91
N ALA A 9 -4.09 -11.62 1.07
CA ALA A 9 -4.04 -13.06 0.85
C ALA A 9 -3.83 -13.41 -0.63
N ALA A 10 -4.51 -12.72 -1.54
CA ALA A 10 -4.34 -12.92 -2.98
C ALA A 10 -2.93 -12.50 -3.47
N ILE A 11 -2.32 -11.49 -2.85
CA ILE A 11 -0.94 -11.08 -3.10
C ILE A 11 0.02 -12.16 -2.59
N LEU A 12 -0.20 -12.70 -1.38
CA LEU A 12 0.58 -13.82 -0.84
C LEU A 12 0.52 -15.05 -1.74
N ASP A 13 -0.66 -15.41 -2.26
CA ASP A 13 -0.83 -16.53 -3.19
C ASP A 13 -0.08 -16.34 -4.52
N ALA A 14 0.25 -15.10 -4.88
CA ALA A 14 1.05 -14.78 -6.07
C ALA A 14 2.56 -14.78 -5.80
N ILE A 15 2.99 -14.77 -4.53
CA ILE A 15 4.40 -14.84 -4.14
C ILE A 15 4.85 -16.31 -4.21
N PRO A 16 6.00 -16.62 -4.84
CA PRO A 16 6.54 -17.97 -4.83
C PRO A 16 6.71 -18.51 -3.41
N PRO A 17 6.43 -19.81 -3.15
CA PRO A 17 6.59 -20.38 -1.83
C PRO A 17 8.05 -20.31 -1.36
N ALA A 18 8.27 -20.21 -0.05
CA ALA A 18 9.58 -19.99 0.56
C ALA A 18 10.63 -21.08 0.24
N ASP A 19 10.21 -22.26 -0.19
CA ASP A 19 11.07 -23.38 -0.60
C ASP A 19 11.41 -23.39 -2.11
N THR A 20 11.05 -22.32 -2.83
CA THR A 20 11.35 -22.18 -4.26
C THR A 20 12.86 -22.01 -4.48
N THR A 21 13.56 -23.12 -4.69
CA THR A 21 15.00 -23.17 -4.97
C THR A 21 15.35 -22.90 -6.44
N THR A 22 14.36 -22.61 -7.28
CA THR A 22 14.55 -22.29 -8.71
C THR A 22 14.80 -20.81 -8.97
N ILE A 23 14.62 -19.95 -7.97
CA ILE A 23 15.01 -18.54 -8.02
C ILE A 23 16.49 -18.48 -7.65
N ALA A 24 17.34 -18.57 -8.66
CA ALA A 24 18.79 -18.44 -8.52
C ALA A 24 19.26 -17.23 -9.32
N GLY A 25 20.03 -16.34 -8.69
CA GLY A 25 20.52 -15.11 -9.29
C GLY A 25 20.74 -14.01 -8.25
N GLY A 26 21.10 -12.80 -8.71
CA GLY A 26 21.10 -11.62 -7.85
C GLY A 26 19.70 -11.02 -7.69
N THR A 27 19.64 -9.85 -7.08
CA THR A 27 18.43 -9.10 -6.74
C THR A 27 18.31 -7.88 -7.67
N PRO A 28 17.65 -8.00 -8.85
CA PRO A 28 17.49 -6.91 -9.81
C PRO A 28 16.36 -5.94 -9.42
N SER A 29 16.49 -5.34 -8.23
CA SER A 29 15.46 -4.47 -7.65
C SER A 29 15.12 -3.28 -8.55
N THR A 30 16.13 -2.65 -9.18
CA THR A 30 15.94 -1.51 -10.09
C THR A 30 15.01 -1.89 -11.25
N ASP A 31 15.30 -3.01 -11.92
CA ASP A 31 14.49 -3.49 -13.04
C ASP A 31 13.09 -3.89 -12.58
N GLY A 32 12.96 -4.44 -11.37
CA GLY A 32 11.68 -4.73 -10.74
C GLY A 32 10.81 -3.49 -10.55
N ILE A 33 11.37 -2.38 -10.04
CA ILE A 33 10.64 -1.12 -9.90
C ILE A 33 10.28 -0.54 -11.28
N LEU A 34 11.19 -0.56 -12.25
CA LEU A 34 10.90 -0.08 -13.61
C LEU A 34 9.77 -0.87 -14.27
N ALA A 35 9.75 -2.19 -14.10
CA ALA A 35 8.67 -3.04 -14.59
C ALA A 35 7.34 -2.71 -13.90
N ALA A 36 7.34 -2.44 -12.58
CA ALA A 36 6.15 -2.03 -11.86
C ALA A 36 5.62 -0.68 -12.35
N VAL A 37 6.49 0.33 -12.53
CA VAL A 37 6.12 1.64 -13.09
C VAL A 37 5.49 1.47 -14.49
N SER A 38 6.15 0.72 -15.38
CA SER A 38 5.62 0.47 -16.73
C SER A 38 4.26 -0.23 -16.71
N ALA A 39 4.01 -1.12 -15.73
CA ALA A 39 2.72 -1.76 -15.58
C ALA A 39 1.64 -0.76 -15.09
N LEU A 40 1.97 0.12 -14.15
CA LEU A 40 1.07 1.14 -13.60
C LEU A 40 0.70 2.22 -14.64
N ASP A 41 1.66 2.61 -15.47
CA ASP A 41 1.44 3.54 -16.60
C ASP A 41 0.42 2.98 -17.62
N GLY A 42 0.39 1.65 -17.77
CA GLY A 42 -0.53 0.95 -18.67
C GLY A 42 -1.96 0.74 -18.13
N LEU A 43 -2.21 1.07 -16.86
CA LEU A 43 -3.55 0.95 -16.27
C LEU A 43 -4.39 2.19 -16.60
N GLU A 44 -5.62 1.98 -17.07
CA GLU A 44 -6.63 3.03 -17.20
C GLU A 44 -7.35 3.24 -15.86
N GLY A 45 -7.79 4.48 -15.59
CA GLY A 45 -8.48 4.86 -14.35
C GLY A 45 -7.68 5.80 -13.46
N ASP A 46 -8.40 6.54 -12.61
CA ASP A 46 -7.85 7.53 -11.67
C ASP A 46 -7.70 6.95 -10.24
N GLU A 47 -7.84 5.62 -10.07
CA GLU A 47 -7.64 4.99 -8.77
C GLU A 47 -6.19 5.19 -8.27
N PRO A 48 -5.97 5.28 -6.95
CA PRO A 48 -4.62 5.35 -6.40
C PRO A 48 -3.76 4.16 -6.84
N LYS A 49 -2.60 4.47 -7.42
CA LYS A 49 -1.60 3.51 -7.89
C LYS A 49 -0.37 3.57 -7.01
N PHE A 50 0.12 2.41 -6.58
CA PHE A 50 1.28 2.30 -5.70
C PHE A 50 2.03 1.00 -5.97
N ILE A 51 3.26 0.93 -5.45
CA ILE A 51 4.16 -0.21 -5.58
C ILE A 51 4.35 -0.80 -4.18
N ILE A 52 4.29 -2.13 -4.06
CA ILE A 52 4.79 -2.85 -2.89
C ILE A 52 6.09 -3.53 -3.32
N PHE A 53 7.21 -3.05 -2.80
CA PHE A 53 8.53 -3.61 -3.05
C PHE A 53 8.88 -4.57 -1.92
N ILE A 54 8.97 -5.87 -2.24
CA ILE A 54 9.29 -6.94 -1.29
C ILE A 54 10.65 -7.53 -1.67
N THR A 55 11.57 -7.62 -0.71
CA THR A 55 12.90 -8.19 -0.96
C THR A 55 13.49 -8.86 0.29
N ASP A 56 14.27 -9.91 0.09
CA ASP A 56 15.03 -10.64 1.11
C ASP A 56 16.52 -10.28 1.13
N GLY A 57 16.95 -9.37 0.26
CA GLY A 57 18.36 -9.04 0.08
C GLY A 57 18.58 -7.65 -0.50
N ALA A 58 19.84 -7.25 -0.61
CA ALA A 58 20.19 -5.96 -1.17
C ALA A 58 20.30 -6.01 -2.70
N ALA A 59 19.93 -4.91 -3.35
CA ALA A 59 19.96 -4.79 -4.81
C ALA A 59 21.39 -4.88 -5.35
N ASN A 60 21.62 -5.68 -6.40
CA ASN A 60 22.99 -5.96 -6.87
C ASN A 60 23.13 -6.38 -8.35
N CYS A 61 22.08 -6.24 -9.15
CA CYS A 61 22.11 -6.52 -10.59
C CYS A 61 22.22 -5.22 -11.43
N ASP A 62 23.15 -4.34 -11.08
CA ASP A 62 23.49 -3.21 -11.95
C ASP A 62 24.27 -3.73 -13.17
N PRO A 63 23.78 -3.54 -14.42
CA PRO A 63 24.49 -3.97 -15.62
C PRO A 63 25.84 -3.26 -15.83
N ASP A 64 26.05 -2.10 -15.19
CA ASP A 64 27.29 -1.34 -15.27
C ASP A 64 28.30 -1.73 -14.16
N ASN A 65 27.91 -2.59 -13.21
CA ASN A 65 28.81 -3.07 -12.15
C ASN A 65 29.79 -4.13 -12.67
N ALA A 66 31.09 -3.86 -12.47
CA ALA A 66 32.17 -4.76 -12.89
C ALA A 66 32.27 -6.03 -12.03
N ARG A 67 31.81 -5.98 -10.77
CA ARG A 67 31.68 -7.13 -9.88
C ARG A 67 30.20 -7.48 -9.74
N LEU A 68 29.68 -8.17 -10.73
CA LEU A 68 28.30 -8.68 -10.74
C LEU A 68 27.97 -9.34 -9.39
N PHE A 69 26.91 -8.87 -8.73
CA PHE A 69 26.37 -9.30 -7.43
C PHE A 69 27.10 -8.85 -6.16
N ASP A 70 28.39 -8.50 -6.23
CA ASP A 70 29.17 -8.06 -5.05
C ASP A 70 29.05 -6.54 -4.78
N ASP A 71 28.62 -5.76 -5.78
CA ASP A 71 28.44 -4.32 -5.66
C ASP A 71 26.94 -3.98 -5.58
N TYR A 72 26.58 -3.05 -4.70
CA TYR A 72 25.20 -2.58 -4.56
C TYR A 72 24.74 -1.82 -5.81
N ASP A 73 23.49 -2.02 -6.22
CA ASP A 73 22.87 -1.28 -7.33
C ASP A 73 22.32 0.07 -6.83
N ASP A 74 23.15 1.11 -6.91
CA ASP A 74 22.80 2.46 -6.46
C ASP A 74 21.71 3.13 -7.33
N ARG A 75 21.36 2.55 -8.50
CA ARG A 75 20.28 3.08 -9.35
C ARG A 75 18.91 2.92 -8.71
N LEU A 76 18.76 1.97 -7.78
CA LEU A 76 17.47 1.69 -7.13
C LEU A 76 16.91 2.94 -6.44
N ALA A 77 17.74 3.67 -5.69
CA ALA A 77 17.34 4.87 -4.97
C ALA A 77 16.79 5.95 -5.92
N THR A 78 17.49 6.19 -7.03
CA THR A 78 17.05 7.15 -8.05
C THR A 78 15.76 6.71 -8.72
N THR A 79 15.64 5.42 -9.04
CA THR A 79 14.45 4.84 -9.68
C THR A 79 13.21 4.96 -8.80
N VAL A 80 13.35 4.75 -7.49
CA VAL A 80 12.24 4.94 -6.53
C VAL A 80 11.89 6.42 -6.37
N ALA A 81 12.88 7.32 -6.39
CA ALA A 81 12.62 8.77 -6.39
C ALA A 81 11.81 9.20 -7.62
N ASP A 82 12.16 8.68 -8.81
CA ASP A 82 11.46 8.96 -10.05
C ASP A 82 10.03 8.41 -10.03
N ALA A 83 9.84 7.17 -9.54
CA ALA A 83 8.50 6.58 -9.36
C ALA A 83 7.63 7.45 -8.45
N ARG A 84 8.17 7.93 -7.33
CA ARG A 84 7.47 8.86 -6.44
C ARG A 84 7.11 10.17 -7.14
N ALA A 85 8.03 10.73 -7.92
CA ALA A 85 7.79 11.96 -8.66
C ALA A 85 6.68 11.80 -9.72
N ALA A 86 6.51 10.59 -10.27
CA ALA A 86 5.41 10.21 -11.15
C ALA A 86 4.07 9.96 -10.41
N GLY A 87 4.06 10.03 -9.07
CA GLY A 87 2.86 9.82 -8.25
C GLY A 87 2.69 8.38 -7.74
N TYR A 88 3.66 7.50 -7.98
CA TYR A 88 3.63 6.11 -7.51
C TYR A 88 4.44 5.98 -6.22
N GLN A 89 3.76 5.93 -5.08
CA GLN A 89 4.41 5.66 -3.80
C GLN A 89 4.85 4.19 -3.72
N THR A 90 6.03 3.94 -3.15
CA THR A 90 6.59 2.59 -3.02
C THR A 90 6.68 2.18 -1.56
N HIS A 91 5.86 1.24 -1.11
CA HIS A 91 5.97 0.65 0.22
C HIS A 91 7.05 -0.43 0.25
N VAL A 92 8.00 -0.32 1.17
CA VAL A 92 9.16 -1.22 1.29
C VAL A 92 8.91 -2.30 2.35
N VAL A 93 9.08 -3.56 1.96
CA VAL A 93 9.02 -4.74 2.82
C VAL A 93 10.31 -5.53 2.67
N GLY A 94 11.03 -5.71 3.77
CA GLY A 94 12.20 -6.58 3.88
C GLY A 94 11.80 -7.94 4.46
N ILE A 95 12.41 -9.02 3.97
CA ILE A 95 12.29 -10.36 4.54
C ILE A 95 13.60 -10.69 5.24
N ASP A 96 13.53 -10.91 6.56
CA ASP A 96 14.65 -11.27 7.43
C ASP A 96 15.90 -10.37 7.26
N ILE A 97 15.67 -9.05 7.13
CA ILE A 97 16.75 -8.10 6.84
C ILE A 97 17.52 -7.79 8.12
N SER A 98 18.81 -8.16 8.14
CA SER A 98 19.70 -7.90 9.26
C SER A 98 20.21 -6.45 9.29
N ASN A 99 20.26 -5.85 10.48
CA ASN A 99 20.95 -4.58 10.73
C ASN A 99 22.43 -4.84 11.05
N ALA A 100 23.17 -5.24 10.02
CA ALA A 100 24.60 -5.51 10.10
C ALA A 100 25.27 -5.29 8.75
N LEU A 101 26.58 -5.06 8.78
CA LEU A 101 27.37 -5.08 7.55
C LEU A 101 27.40 -6.49 6.96
N THR A 102 27.15 -6.60 5.67
CA THR A 102 27.37 -7.82 4.91
C THR A 102 28.87 -8.16 4.90
N PRO A 103 29.23 -9.45 5.02
CA PRO A 103 30.62 -9.87 4.97
C PRO A 103 31.19 -9.66 3.56
N VAL A 104 32.52 -9.66 3.45
CA VAL A 104 33.20 -9.62 2.14
C VAL A 104 33.37 -11.05 1.64
N LEU A 105 32.38 -11.57 0.94
CA LEU A 105 32.31 -12.95 0.47
C LEU A 105 31.58 -13.03 -0.87
N GLN A 106 31.97 -13.98 -1.72
CA GLN A 106 31.22 -14.28 -2.95
C GLN A 106 29.98 -15.12 -2.61
N ASP A 107 28.97 -14.49 -2.00
CA ASP A 107 27.74 -15.14 -1.56
C ASP A 107 26.48 -14.65 -2.31
N GLY A 108 26.66 -13.77 -3.28
CA GLY A 108 25.57 -13.21 -4.07
C GLY A 108 24.86 -12.03 -3.39
N ASN A 109 25.42 -11.48 -2.31
CA ASN A 109 25.02 -10.21 -1.73
C ASN A 109 26.12 -9.16 -1.92
N PRO A 110 25.75 -7.86 -1.98
CA PRO A 110 26.72 -6.79 -1.96
C PRO A 110 27.63 -6.81 -0.73
N ASP A 111 28.93 -6.60 -0.93
CA ASP A 111 29.96 -6.60 0.11
C ASP A 111 29.93 -5.28 0.91
N GLY A 112 30.06 -5.36 2.25
CA GLY A 112 30.38 -4.20 3.09
C GLY A 112 29.31 -3.12 3.19
N ILE A 113 28.05 -3.44 2.89
CA ILE A 113 26.90 -2.56 3.06
C ILE A 113 26.05 -3.01 4.25
N ASN A 114 25.16 -2.15 4.73
CA ASN A 114 24.11 -2.54 5.66
C ASN A 114 22.75 -2.52 4.94
N PRO A 115 22.16 -3.70 4.60
CA PRO A 115 20.89 -3.77 3.89
C PRO A 115 19.74 -3.07 4.63
N TYR A 116 19.72 -3.13 5.97
CA TYR A 116 18.74 -2.43 6.79
C TYR A 116 18.78 -0.92 6.57
N GLU A 117 19.97 -0.31 6.57
CA GLU A 117 20.14 1.12 6.32
C GLU A 117 19.73 1.50 4.89
N LYS A 118 20.03 0.63 3.91
CA LYS A 118 19.63 0.84 2.51
C LYS A 118 18.11 0.79 2.32
N LEU A 119 17.41 -0.13 2.98
CA LEU A 119 15.94 -0.16 2.93
C LEU A 119 15.29 1.00 3.70
N ASN A 120 15.91 1.46 4.79
CA ASN A 120 15.47 2.68 5.48
C ASN A 120 15.55 3.91 4.57
N GLU A 121 16.69 4.13 3.93
CA GLU A 121 16.90 5.20 2.94
C GLU A 121 15.84 5.12 1.83
N LEU A 122 15.60 3.92 1.32
CA LEU A 122 14.64 3.71 0.24
C LEU A 122 13.20 4.06 0.64
N ALA A 123 12.77 3.68 1.85
CA ALA A 123 11.44 4.01 2.35
C ALA A 123 11.24 5.52 2.56
N GLU A 124 12.30 6.24 2.97
CA GLU A 124 12.28 7.70 3.08
C GLU A 124 12.16 8.37 1.71
N ILE A 125 12.95 7.92 0.74
CA ILE A 125 12.88 8.39 -0.66
C ILE A 125 11.49 8.14 -1.23
N ALA A 126 10.90 6.96 -0.99
CA ALA A 126 9.57 6.61 -1.46
C ALA A 126 8.43 7.42 -0.81
N GLY A 127 8.69 8.07 0.33
CA GLY A 127 7.70 8.83 1.07
C GLY A 127 6.73 7.97 1.90
N THR A 128 7.04 6.70 2.08
CA THR A 128 6.24 5.73 2.83
C THR A 128 6.94 5.29 4.12
N ALA A 129 7.94 6.04 4.57
CA ALA A 129 8.71 5.74 5.77
C ALA A 129 7.81 5.63 7.01
N ARG A 130 7.94 4.51 7.72
CA ARG A 130 7.29 4.28 9.01
C ARG A 130 7.91 5.19 10.10
N PRO A 131 7.14 5.55 11.13
CA PRO A 131 7.69 6.23 12.30
C PRO A 131 8.62 5.30 13.08
N GLY A 132 9.57 5.88 13.83
CA GLY A 132 10.58 5.14 14.58
C GLY A 132 11.88 4.95 13.79
N ASP A 133 12.75 4.07 14.27
CA ASP A 133 14.07 3.85 13.68
C ASP A 133 14.00 2.98 12.41
N GLU A 134 13.10 1.99 12.39
CA GLU A 134 12.84 1.15 11.21
C GLU A 134 11.78 1.81 10.32
N LYS A 135 12.17 2.19 9.10
CA LYS A 135 11.32 2.93 8.15
C LYS A 135 10.54 2.02 7.20
N PHE A 136 10.91 0.75 7.10
CA PHE A 136 10.27 -0.26 6.26
C PHE A 136 9.58 -1.33 7.11
N TYR A 137 8.84 -2.25 6.49
CA TYR A 137 8.31 -3.42 7.21
C TYR A 137 9.31 -4.57 7.13
N ASN A 138 9.86 -5.02 8.26
CA ASN A 138 10.74 -6.19 8.28
C ASN A 138 9.95 -7.41 8.77
N ALA A 139 9.83 -8.44 7.92
CA ALA A 139 9.09 -9.66 8.22
C ALA A 139 10.04 -10.86 8.31
N THR A 140 9.95 -11.61 9.40
CA THR A 140 10.79 -12.81 9.64
C THR A 140 10.06 -14.12 9.35
N ASN A 141 8.76 -14.04 9.04
CA ASN A 141 7.90 -15.18 8.77
C ASN A 141 6.67 -14.76 7.95
N GLU A 142 5.91 -15.75 7.47
CA GLU A 142 4.71 -15.54 6.65
C GLU A 142 3.64 -14.70 7.34
N GLN A 143 3.46 -14.87 8.66
CA GLN A 143 2.45 -14.13 9.42
C GLN A 143 2.81 -12.65 9.52
N GLU A 144 4.08 -12.33 9.73
CA GLU A 144 4.58 -10.95 9.71
C GLU A 144 4.50 -10.33 8.33
N LEU A 145 4.78 -11.10 7.27
CA LEU A 145 4.62 -10.63 5.88
C LEU A 145 3.14 -10.33 5.58
N GLN A 146 2.23 -11.20 6.00
CA GLN A 146 0.79 -10.97 5.89
C GLN A 146 0.38 -9.70 6.64
N ALA A 147 0.85 -9.51 7.87
CA ALA A 147 0.57 -8.33 8.67
C ALA A 147 1.09 -7.04 8.01
N ALA A 148 2.29 -7.08 7.42
CA ALA A 148 2.85 -5.96 6.67
C ALA A 148 1.99 -5.59 5.45
N LEU A 149 1.58 -6.59 4.65
CA LEU A 149 0.71 -6.38 3.49
C LEU A 149 -0.65 -5.79 3.89
N MET A 150 -1.26 -6.32 4.96
CA MET A 150 -2.52 -5.78 5.49
C MET A 150 -2.37 -4.33 5.96
N ALA A 151 -1.30 -4.03 6.70
CA ALA A 151 -1.03 -2.67 7.17
C ALA A 151 -0.84 -1.69 6.00
N ILE A 152 -0.11 -2.09 4.95
CA ILE A 152 0.06 -1.27 3.73
C ILE A 152 -1.30 -1.03 3.07
N THR A 153 -2.11 -2.07 2.87
CA THR A 153 -3.44 -1.90 2.26
C THR A 153 -4.34 -0.98 3.08
N GLY A 154 -4.30 -1.03 4.41
CA GLY A 154 -5.09 -0.15 5.27
C GLY A 154 -4.66 1.33 5.22
N VAL A 155 -3.39 1.61 4.92
CA VAL A 155 -2.90 2.98 4.69
C VAL A 155 -3.34 3.51 3.32
N VAL A 156 -3.38 2.65 2.31
CA VAL A 156 -3.73 3.04 0.94
C VAL A 156 -5.25 3.21 0.75
N VAL A 157 -6.08 2.43 1.44
CA VAL A 157 -7.53 2.56 1.36
C VAL A 157 -7.97 3.88 2.00
N SER A 158 -8.38 4.83 1.16
CA SER A 158 -8.90 6.12 1.60
C SER A 158 -10.22 5.95 2.37
N CYS A 159 -10.41 6.77 3.41
CA CYS A 159 -11.72 6.92 4.05
C CYS A 159 -12.69 7.77 3.19
N GLU A 160 -12.19 8.43 2.16
CA GLU A 160 -12.98 9.25 1.25
C GLU A 160 -13.52 8.41 0.10
N ILE A 161 -14.85 8.43 -0.05
CA ILE A 161 -15.59 7.68 -1.05
C ILE A 161 -16.21 8.67 -2.04
N GLY A 162 -15.73 8.64 -3.28
CA GLY A 162 -16.35 9.39 -4.37
C GLY A 162 -17.69 8.77 -4.77
N LEU A 163 -18.74 9.59 -4.85
CA LEU A 163 -20.09 9.15 -5.23
C LEU A 163 -20.27 9.06 -6.76
N GLY A 164 -19.23 9.41 -7.53
CA GLY A 164 -19.21 9.45 -8.99
C GLY A 164 -19.99 10.61 -9.61
N LYS A 165 -21.10 11.02 -8.98
CA LYS A 165 -21.87 12.24 -9.30
C LYS A 165 -22.35 12.91 -8.01
N PRO A 166 -22.47 14.25 -8.00
CA PRO A 166 -23.16 14.98 -6.94
C PRO A 166 -24.52 14.40 -6.61
N VAL A 167 -24.82 14.22 -5.32
CA VAL A 167 -26.17 13.85 -4.86
C VAL A 167 -27.13 15.00 -5.20
N PRO A 168 -28.19 14.76 -6.00
CA PRO A 168 -29.12 15.82 -6.39
C PRO A 168 -29.88 16.42 -5.20
N ASP A 169 -30.39 17.64 -5.34
CA ASP A 169 -31.05 18.40 -4.25
C ASP A 169 -32.27 17.70 -3.63
N HIS A 170 -32.99 16.88 -4.40
CA HIS A 170 -34.16 16.12 -3.92
C HIS A 170 -33.83 14.73 -3.37
N PHE A 171 -32.54 14.38 -3.35
CA PHE A 171 -32.04 13.12 -2.82
C PHE A 171 -31.17 13.36 -1.61
N TYR A 172 -31.06 12.35 -0.77
CA TYR A 172 -30.16 12.32 0.38
C TYR A 172 -29.62 10.91 0.57
N ILE A 173 -28.49 10.78 1.27
CA ILE A 173 -28.00 9.46 1.68
C ILE A 173 -28.94 8.99 2.79
N GLN A 174 -29.70 7.94 2.50
CA GLN A 174 -30.63 7.32 3.44
C GLN A 174 -29.90 6.39 4.39
N ARG A 175 -28.88 5.68 3.90
CA ARG A 175 -28.13 4.70 4.69
C ARG A 175 -26.74 4.53 4.09
N VAL A 176 -25.74 4.42 4.96
CA VAL A 176 -24.40 3.94 4.62
C VAL A 176 -24.18 2.65 5.39
N GLU A 177 -24.03 1.55 4.67
CA GLU A 177 -23.73 0.24 5.24
C GLU A 177 -22.29 -0.13 4.91
N ILE A 178 -21.52 -0.56 5.90
CA ILE A 178 -20.10 -0.90 5.75
C ILE A 178 -19.90 -2.34 6.20
N GLY A 179 -19.18 -3.12 5.40
CA GLY A 179 -18.98 -4.54 5.65
C GLY A 179 -20.06 -5.42 5.05
N GLU A 180 -20.07 -6.68 5.45
CA GLU A 180 -21.07 -7.67 5.08
C GLU A 180 -21.40 -8.54 6.31
N GLU A 181 -22.49 -9.31 6.23
CA GLU A 181 -22.91 -10.25 7.28
C GLU A 181 -21.75 -11.14 7.77
N PRO A 182 -21.64 -11.41 9.08
CA PRO A 182 -22.68 -11.23 10.10
C PRO A 182 -22.62 -9.91 10.91
N ASP A 183 -21.73 -8.98 10.57
CA ASP A 183 -21.49 -7.79 11.40
C ASP A 183 -21.37 -6.51 10.55
N PRO A 184 -22.40 -6.13 9.76
CA PRO A 184 -22.39 -4.87 9.04
C PRO A 184 -22.53 -3.69 10.02
N GLN A 185 -21.81 -2.60 9.75
CA GLN A 185 -22.04 -1.34 10.42
C GLN A 185 -23.01 -0.49 9.62
N GLU A 186 -24.18 -0.22 10.20
CA GLU A 186 -25.22 0.59 9.59
C GLU A 186 -25.20 2.02 10.14
N TYR A 187 -25.16 2.98 9.23
CA TYR A 187 -25.20 4.41 9.51
C TYR A 187 -26.42 5.03 8.82
N ASP A 188 -27.50 5.18 9.57
CA ASP A 188 -28.79 5.67 9.07
C ASP A 188 -28.81 7.19 8.89
N GLY A 189 -29.01 7.62 7.64
CA GLY A 189 -29.40 8.98 7.26
C GLY A 189 -28.56 10.11 7.85
N GLN A 190 -29.20 11.27 8.03
CA GLN A 190 -28.57 12.44 8.65
C GLN A 190 -28.22 12.24 10.14
N ASP A 191 -28.86 11.30 10.83
CA ASP A 191 -28.61 11.07 12.27
C ASP A 191 -27.20 10.53 12.53
N THR A 192 -26.60 9.91 11.51
CA THR A 192 -25.21 9.40 11.53
C THR A 192 -24.25 10.24 10.69
N GLN A 193 -24.74 11.37 10.16
CA GLN A 193 -23.89 12.37 9.54
C GLN A 193 -23.20 13.18 10.64
N VAL A 194 -21.88 13.07 10.73
CA VAL A 194 -21.07 13.71 11.78
C VAL A 194 -20.62 15.10 11.36
N GLY A 195 -20.34 15.95 12.36
CA GLY A 195 -19.78 17.29 12.14
C GLY A 195 -18.27 17.36 12.35
N ASP A 196 -17.71 16.42 13.11
CA ASP A 196 -16.28 16.35 13.42
C ASP A 196 -15.73 14.93 13.39
N CYS A 197 -15.02 14.62 12.30
CA CYS A 197 -14.39 13.31 12.11
C CYS A 197 -13.19 13.02 13.01
N SER A 198 -12.76 13.99 13.83
CA SER A 198 -11.68 13.75 14.80
C SER A 198 -12.17 13.10 16.10
N SER A 199 -13.49 13.17 16.38
CA SER A 199 -14.06 12.68 17.63
C SER A 199 -15.29 11.79 17.47
N GLU A 200 -15.90 11.76 16.28
CA GLU A 200 -17.15 11.04 16.01
C GLU A 200 -16.95 9.88 15.02
N SER A 201 -17.87 8.91 15.06
CA SER A 201 -17.95 7.81 14.10
C SER A 201 -19.20 7.94 13.25
N GLY A 202 -19.05 7.85 11.93
CA GLY A 202 -20.13 8.08 10.97
C GLY A 202 -19.60 8.51 9.62
N TRP A 203 -20.31 9.42 8.96
CA TRP A 203 -19.89 9.94 7.65
C TRP A 203 -20.17 11.44 7.54
N GLN A 204 -19.48 12.14 6.63
CA GLN A 204 -19.82 13.52 6.27
C GLN A 204 -19.51 13.78 4.80
N TYR A 205 -20.21 14.71 4.15
CA TYR A 205 -19.78 15.16 2.83
C TYR A 205 -18.42 15.88 2.91
N THR A 206 -17.53 15.62 1.96
CA THR A 206 -16.23 16.32 1.90
C THR A 206 -16.35 17.75 1.37
N SER A 207 -17.41 18.01 0.61
CA SER A 207 -17.67 19.31 -0.01
C SER A 207 -19.16 19.65 -0.04
N PRO A 208 -19.54 20.93 -0.12
CA PRO A 208 -20.92 21.34 -0.38
C PRO A 208 -21.48 20.84 -1.74
N ALA A 209 -20.62 20.38 -2.66
CA ALA A 209 -21.05 19.83 -3.94
C ALA A 209 -21.63 18.41 -3.80
N ARG A 210 -21.50 17.77 -2.64
CA ARG A 210 -22.08 16.44 -2.34
C ARG A 210 -21.63 15.36 -3.33
N ASP A 211 -20.38 15.43 -3.76
CA ASP A 211 -19.75 14.53 -4.73
C ASP A 211 -18.91 13.42 -4.10
N ALA A 212 -18.55 13.57 -2.82
CA ALA A 212 -17.86 12.55 -2.03
C ALA A 212 -18.27 12.62 -0.55
N ILE A 213 -18.09 11.49 0.14
CA ILE A 213 -18.21 11.39 1.61
C ILE A 213 -16.89 10.98 2.23
N LEU A 214 -16.63 11.43 3.45
CA LEU A 214 -15.57 10.96 4.32
C LEU A 214 -16.19 10.06 5.40
N LEU A 215 -15.69 8.83 5.51
CA LEU A 215 -15.98 7.91 6.61
C LEU A 215 -15.12 8.28 7.81
N CYS A 216 -15.72 8.27 9.00
CA CYS A 216 -15.12 8.83 10.21
C CYS A 216 -15.14 7.82 11.36
N GLY A 217 -14.09 7.81 12.18
CA GLY A 217 -13.97 6.90 13.32
C GLY A 217 -14.06 5.42 12.92
N ALA A 218 -14.90 4.66 13.64
CA ALA A 218 -15.07 3.23 13.44
C ALA A 218 -15.61 2.89 12.04
N ALA A 219 -16.35 3.80 11.39
CA ALA A 219 -16.85 3.62 10.03
C ALA A 219 -15.70 3.44 9.03
N CYS A 220 -14.67 4.31 9.10
CA CYS A 220 -13.52 4.17 8.22
C CYS A 220 -12.68 2.95 8.57
N GLU A 221 -12.46 2.66 9.85
CA GLU A 221 -11.69 1.48 10.25
C GLU A 221 -12.35 0.19 9.76
N HIS A 222 -13.68 0.10 9.86
CA HIS A 222 -14.42 -1.04 9.34
C HIS A 222 -14.35 -1.12 7.80
N TYR A 223 -14.47 0.01 7.10
CA TYR A 223 -14.31 0.04 5.64
C TYR A 223 -12.90 -0.36 5.20
N LYS A 224 -11.85 0.10 5.89
CA LYS A 224 -10.47 -0.31 5.62
C LYS A 224 -10.22 -1.78 5.88
N ALA A 225 -10.98 -2.40 6.79
CA ALA A 225 -10.91 -3.82 7.06
C ALA A 225 -11.65 -4.67 6.01
N THR A 226 -12.84 -4.22 5.56
CA THR A 226 -13.74 -5.02 4.72
C THR A 226 -13.71 -4.64 3.24
N GLY A 227 -13.62 -3.35 2.92
CA GLY A 227 -13.68 -2.76 1.57
C GLY A 227 -15.06 -2.69 0.97
N LEU A 228 -16.04 -3.11 1.75
CA LEU A 228 -17.41 -3.20 1.33
C LEU A 228 -18.13 -1.98 1.88
N ILE A 229 -18.79 -1.27 0.97
CA ILE A 229 -19.66 -0.16 1.29
C ILE A 229 -20.85 -0.19 0.35
N GLU A 230 -22.04 -0.03 0.92
CA GLU A 230 -23.28 0.21 0.21
C GLU A 230 -23.84 1.57 0.64
N ILE A 231 -24.15 2.42 -0.35
CA ILE A 231 -24.72 3.75 -0.11
C ILE A 231 -26.10 3.79 -0.75
N GLU A 232 -27.13 3.83 0.10
CA GLU A 232 -28.51 3.94 -0.33
C GLU A 232 -28.97 5.38 -0.37
N TYR A 233 -29.64 5.76 -1.46
CA TYR A 233 -30.21 7.10 -1.61
C TYR A 233 -31.71 7.10 -1.37
N GLY A 234 -32.15 7.98 -0.48
CA GLY A 234 -33.55 8.34 -0.30
C GLY A 234 -33.93 9.53 -1.17
N CYS A 235 -35.22 9.67 -1.44
CA CYS A 235 -35.79 10.83 -2.14
C CYS A 235 -36.82 11.52 -1.24
N PHE A 236 -36.79 12.85 -1.20
CA PHE A 236 -37.85 13.61 -0.55
C PHE A 236 -39.11 13.53 -1.42
N ILE A 237 -40.17 12.93 -0.87
CA ILE A 237 -41.51 13.03 -1.45
C ILE A 237 -42.16 14.28 -0.82
N PRO A 238 -42.41 15.35 -1.59
CA PRO A 238 -43.06 16.55 -1.07
C PRO A 238 -44.51 16.33 -0.64
#